data_AF-A0A094H804-F1
#
_entry.id   AF-A0A094H804-F1
#
_cell.length_a   1.000
_cell.length_b   1.000
_cell.length_c   1.000
_cell.angle_alpha   90.00
_cell.angle_beta   90.00
_cell.angle_gamma   90.00
#
_symmetry.space_group_name_H-M   'P 1'
#
loop_
_entity.id
_entity.type
_entity.pdbx_description
1 polymer ?
#
loop_
_entity_poly.entity_id
_entity_poly.type
_entity_poly.pdbx_seq_one_letter_code
_entity_poly.pdbx_strand_id
1 'polypeptide(L)'
;MATEPFTQGATLCGQSGRTYTIQEVLTERRKPLLCVYRASAEGQNFIVKNMIPGEYEYQQDLQKSVASCPNLRTVVDGLPGPDQKNVSVATRKSMLKSALAGLAALHERNIAHNDIKPNNILLDYEKTGETFTVTKVQISDLEDSVILPPGKYLREALCGNQLWRSPESWARAGQGTQSDVFSFGVVCIFVMLNNMVFRVCDSELAPSDSWRYILRRHISFFGEEDGFQGLLQWIGEKNPFHKHLIELAGTFGAAEPRKPFATWHFVDAGFRDLVGRMTVLDPAMRITAAQALEHPWFAESGDKGVL
;
A
#
# COMPACT_ATOMS: atom_id res chain seq x y z
N MET A 1 24.59 -16.45 -11.88
CA MET A 1 23.80 -15.28 -11.43
C MET A 1 24.49 -14.03 -11.94
N ALA A 2 23.76 -13.04 -12.43
CA ALA A 2 24.36 -11.74 -12.74
C ALA A 2 24.86 -11.13 -11.42
N THR A 3 26.16 -10.92 -11.31
CA THR A 3 26.79 -10.25 -10.16
C THR A 3 26.87 -8.75 -10.34
N GLU A 4 26.59 -8.28 -11.56
CA GLU A 4 26.63 -6.87 -11.95
C GLU A 4 25.39 -6.51 -12.78
N PRO A 5 24.96 -5.23 -12.79
CA PRO A 5 23.86 -4.75 -13.61
C PRO A 5 24.10 -4.99 -15.11
N PHE A 6 23.02 -5.17 -15.88
CA PHE A 6 23.11 -5.10 -17.34
C PHE A 6 23.59 -3.73 -17.80
N THR A 7 24.49 -3.71 -18.77
CA THR A 7 25.03 -2.48 -19.37
C THR A 7 24.03 -1.88 -20.35
N GLN A 8 24.13 -0.57 -20.59
CA GLN A 8 23.44 0.08 -21.71
C GLN A 8 23.78 -0.64 -23.04
N GLY A 9 22.77 -0.88 -23.86
CA GLY A 9 22.85 -1.65 -25.10
C GLY A 9 22.70 -3.17 -24.92
N ALA A 10 22.66 -3.70 -23.70
CA ALA A 10 22.41 -5.12 -23.47
C ALA A 10 21.02 -5.51 -23.99
N THR A 11 20.93 -6.70 -24.60
CA THR A 11 19.66 -7.24 -25.09
C THR A 11 19.16 -8.35 -24.18
N LEU A 12 17.87 -8.29 -23.85
CA LEU A 12 17.16 -9.28 -23.04
C LEU A 12 16.01 -9.85 -23.86
N CYS A 13 15.92 -11.16 -23.95
CA CYS A 13 14.80 -11.81 -24.63
C CYS A 13 13.74 -12.22 -23.59
N GLY A 14 12.54 -11.67 -23.71
CA GLY A 14 11.39 -12.06 -22.90
C GLY A 14 10.82 -13.41 -23.33
N GLN A 15 10.06 -14.07 -22.47
CA GLN A 15 9.39 -15.34 -22.78
C GLN A 15 8.37 -15.24 -23.94
N SER A 16 7.87 -14.03 -24.22
CA SER A 16 7.04 -13.74 -25.39
C SER A 16 7.82 -13.76 -26.72
N GLY A 17 9.14 -13.91 -26.68
CA GLY A 17 10.03 -13.75 -27.83
C GLY A 17 10.37 -12.29 -28.14
N ARG A 18 9.82 -11.32 -27.39
CA ARG A 18 10.16 -9.90 -27.54
C ARG A 18 11.56 -9.62 -27.01
N THR A 19 12.35 -8.88 -27.79
CA THR A 19 13.69 -8.45 -27.40
C THR A 19 13.68 -7.02 -26.89
N TYR A 20 14.22 -6.83 -25.69
CA TYR A 20 14.36 -5.55 -25.01
C TYR A 20 15.82 -5.12 -25.04
N THR A 21 16.08 -3.88 -25.43
CA THR A 21 17.41 -3.27 -25.35
C THR A 21 17.48 -2.34 -24.15
N ILE A 22 18.38 -2.62 -23.20
CA ILE A 22 18.60 -1.77 -22.03
C ILE A 22 19.14 -0.41 -22.48
N GLN A 23 18.48 0.66 -22.07
CA GLN A 23 18.90 2.03 -22.34
C GLN A 23 19.69 2.63 -21.18
N GLU A 24 19.22 2.41 -19.95
CA GLU A 24 19.89 2.92 -18.74
C GLU A 24 19.49 2.11 -17.51
N VAL A 25 20.34 2.14 -16.49
CA VAL A 25 20.02 1.66 -15.14
C VAL A 25 19.36 2.79 -14.37
N LEU A 26 18.10 2.61 -13.99
CA LEU A 26 17.33 3.60 -13.23
C LEU A 26 17.57 3.47 -11.73
N THR A 27 17.73 2.24 -11.23
CA THR A 27 17.95 1.98 -9.80
C THR A 27 18.78 0.72 -9.64
N GLU A 28 19.66 0.72 -8.64
CA GLU A 28 20.49 -0.41 -8.27
C GLU A 28 20.47 -0.59 -6.75
N ARG A 29 20.12 -1.78 -6.30
CA ARG A 29 20.25 -2.22 -4.91
C ARG A 29 21.18 -3.42 -4.89
N ARG A 30 22.23 -3.37 -4.07
CA ARG A 30 23.12 -4.52 -3.84
C ARG A 30 22.68 -5.30 -2.59
N LYS A 31 22.68 -6.64 -2.70
CA LYS A 31 22.32 -7.64 -1.66
C LYS A 31 20.81 -7.74 -1.32
N PRO A 32 20.02 -8.52 -2.10
CA PRO A 32 20.38 -9.12 -3.39
C PRO A 32 20.50 -8.06 -4.49
N LEU A 33 21.13 -8.39 -5.62
CA LEU A 33 21.26 -7.46 -6.76
C LEU A 33 19.90 -7.30 -7.45
N LEU A 34 19.22 -6.20 -7.15
CA LEU A 34 17.96 -5.80 -7.79
C LEU A 34 18.18 -4.48 -8.53
N CYS A 35 17.87 -4.48 -9.79
CA CYS A 35 18.06 -3.39 -10.72
C CYS A 35 16.76 -3.12 -11.47
N VAL A 36 16.46 -1.83 -11.63
CA VAL A 36 15.39 -1.35 -12.50
C VAL A 36 16.07 -0.68 -13.69
N TYR A 37 15.66 -1.04 -14.89
CA TYR A 37 16.20 -0.55 -16.14
C TYR A 37 15.12 0.13 -16.96
N ARG A 38 15.48 1.20 -17.66
CA ARG A 38 14.74 1.62 -18.84
C ARG A 38 15.21 0.75 -20.00
N ALA A 39 14.29 0.18 -20.74
CA ALA A 39 14.57 -0.57 -21.95
C ALA A 39 13.70 -0.08 -23.10
N SER A 40 14.02 -0.49 -24.32
CA SER A 40 13.18 -0.26 -25.49
C SER A 40 12.99 -1.54 -26.28
N ALA A 41 11.78 -1.74 -26.80
CA ALA A 41 11.44 -2.82 -27.72
C ALA A 41 10.44 -2.29 -28.75
N GLU A 42 10.58 -2.65 -30.03
CA GLU A 42 9.58 -2.29 -31.08
C GLU A 42 9.22 -0.79 -31.14
N GLY A 43 10.18 0.09 -30.84
CA GLY A 43 9.97 1.55 -30.82
C GLY A 43 9.22 2.10 -29.60
N GLN A 44 8.92 1.26 -28.60
CA GLN A 44 8.31 1.66 -27.34
C GLN A 44 9.31 1.55 -26.18
N ASN A 45 9.08 2.33 -25.13
CA ASN A 45 9.88 2.30 -23.89
C ASN A 45 9.23 1.37 -22.86
N PHE A 46 10.06 0.61 -22.16
CA PHE A 46 9.69 -0.41 -21.19
C PHE A 46 10.46 -0.19 -19.89
N ILE A 47 9.88 -0.64 -18.77
CA ILE A 47 10.60 -0.78 -17.50
C ILE A 47 10.87 -2.25 -17.26
N VAL A 48 12.15 -2.61 -17.19
CA VAL A 48 12.59 -3.98 -16.93
C VAL A 48 13.16 -4.04 -15.52
N LYS A 49 12.72 -5.03 -14.74
CA LYS A 49 13.26 -5.29 -13.40
C LYS A 49 13.72 -6.74 -13.33
N ASN A 50 14.92 -6.97 -12.80
CA ASN A 50 15.36 -8.33 -12.52
C ASN A 50 14.76 -8.82 -11.20
N MET A 51 14.54 -10.14 -11.08
CA MET A 51 13.99 -10.76 -9.87
C MET A 51 15.03 -11.66 -9.20
N ILE A 52 14.81 -11.95 -7.92
CA ILE A 52 15.64 -12.89 -7.16
C ILE A 52 15.47 -14.29 -7.76
N PRO A 53 16.55 -15.05 -8.01
CA PRO A 53 16.44 -16.42 -8.51
C PRO A 53 15.56 -17.29 -7.60
N GLY A 54 14.58 -17.99 -8.20
CA GLY A 54 13.62 -18.83 -7.48
C GLY A 54 12.33 -18.14 -7.03
N GLU A 55 12.28 -16.80 -7.10
CA GLU A 55 11.01 -16.06 -6.90
C GLU A 55 10.22 -15.92 -8.20
N TYR A 56 10.85 -16.18 -9.35
CA TYR A 56 10.24 -15.97 -10.66
C TYR A 56 9.00 -16.84 -10.87
N GLU A 57 9.10 -18.14 -10.61
CA GLU A 57 8.01 -19.09 -10.79
C GLU A 57 6.85 -18.78 -9.83
N TYR A 58 7.17 -18.50 -8.57
CA TYR A 58 6.19 -18.10 -7.56
C TYR A 58 5.46 -16.82 -7.95
N GLN A 59 6.18 -15.78 -8.35
CA GLN A 59 5.61 -14.50 -8.80
C GLN A 59 4.80 -14.66 -10.08
N GLN A 60 5.25 -15.50 -11.02
CA GLN A 60 4.55 -15.77 -12.25
C GLN A 60 3.22 -16.49 -12.00
N ASP A 61 3.19 -17.50 -11.14
CA ASP A 61 1.99 -18.26 -10.82
C ASP A 61 1.00 -17.42 -10.00
N LEU A 62 1.48 -16.62 -9.05
CA LEU A 62 0.68 -15.65 -8.32
C LEU A 62 0.03 -14.65 -9.29
N GLN A 63 0.81 -14.05 -10.19
CA GLN A 63 0.29 -13.08 -11.15
C GLN A 63 -0.70 -13.72 -12.15
N LYS A 64 -0.43 -14.93 -12.66
CA LYS A 64 -1.39 -15.66 -13.51
C LYS A 64 -2.74 -15.88 -12.81
N SER A 65 -2.72 -16.20 -11.51
CA SER A 65 -3.94 -16.46 -10.73
C SER A 65 -4.88 -15.25 -10.60
N VAL A 66 -4.35 -14.05 -10.81
CA VAL A 66 -5.09 -12.78 -10.70
C VAL A 66 -5.18 -12.00 -12.02
N ALA A 67 -4.65 -12.55 -13.12
CA ALA A 67 -4.58 -11.88 -14.41
C ALA A 67 -5.95 -11.53 -15.02
N SER A 68 -7.00 -12.27 -14.65
CA SER A 68 -8.37 -12.01 -15.08
C SER A 68 -9.08 -10.92 -14.24
N CYS A 69 -8.47 -10.45 -13.15
CA CYS A 69 -9.09 -9.47 -12.27
C CYS A 69 -8.98 -8.06 -12.87
N PRO A 70 -10.10 -7.37 -13.13
CA PRO A 70 -10.08 -6.11 -13.89
C PRO A 70 -9.32 -4.96 -13.19
N ASN A 71 -9.21 -5.02 -11.86
CA ASN A 71 -8.56 -4.02 -11.01
C ASN A 71 -7.18 -4.44 -10.47
N LEU A 72 -6.55 -5.47 -11.07
CA LEU A 72 -5.17 -5.85 -10.77
C LEU A 72 -4.33 -5.77 -12.04
N ARG A 73 -3.15 -5.15 -11.98
CA ARG A 73 -2.22 -5.06 -13.11
C ARG A 73 -1.12 -6.08 -12.94
N THR A 74 -1.18 -7.13 -13.74
CA THR A 74 -0.06 -8.05 -13.94
C THR A 74 0.98 -7.42 -14.87
N VAL A 75 2.26 -7.79 -14.76
CA VAL A 75 3.37 -7.18 -15.49
C VAL A 75 3.18 -7.31 -17.01
N VAL A 76 2.84 -6.20 -17.70
CA VAL A 76 2.76 -6.10 -19.18
C VAL A 76 3.19 -4.70 -19.68
N ASP A 77 3.95 -3.93 -18.87
CA ASP A 77 4.55 -2.61 -19.17
C ASP A 77 3.78 -1.34 -18.72
N GLY A 78 4.48 -0.22 -18.51
CA GLY A 78 3.96 0.98 -17.81
C GLY A 78 4.62 2.33 -18.18
N LEU A 79 3.79 3.38 -18.19
CA LEU A 79 4.13 4.79 -18.49
C LEU A 79 3.93 5.67 -17.24
N PRO A 80 4.56 6.85 -17.15
CA PRO A 80 4.44 7.72 -15.98
C PRO A 80 3.04 8.34 -15.84
N GLY A 81 2.53 8.35 -14.62
CA GLY A 81 1.25 8.96 -14.27
C GLY A 81 1.29 10.50 -14.27
N PRO A 82 0.12 11.16 -14.30
CA PRO A 82 0.03 12.61 -14.34
C PRO A 82 0.17 13.25 -12.96
N ASP A 83 0.50 14.55 -12.95
CA ASP A 83 0.50 15.39 -11.76
C ASP A 83 -0.92 15.49 -11.14
N GLN A 84 -1.02 15.24 -9.84
CA GLN A 84 -2.28 15.13 -9.07
C GLN A 84 -3.05 16.45 -8.83
N LYS A 85 -2.88 17.48 -9.66
CA LYS A 85 -3.59 18.76 -9.48
C LYS A 85 -4.90 18.75 -10.27
N ASN A 86 -6.02 18.88 -9.54
CA ASN A 86 -7.43 19.03 -10.01
C ASN A 86 -8.23 17.75 -10.35
N VAL A 87 -8.17 16.72 -9.50
CA VAL A 87 -9.11 15.58 -9.57
C VAL A 87 -10.32 15.80 -8.65
N SER A 88 -11.55 15.73 -9.18
CA SER A 88 -12.78 15.91 -8.40
C SER A 88 -12.90 14.90 -7.25
N VAL A 89 -13.70 15.24 -6.23
CA VAL A 89 -13.98 14.33 -5.10
C VAL A 89 -14.62 13.04 -5.62
N ALA A 90 -15.59 13.14 -6.53
CA ALA A 90 -16.22 11.99 -7.17
C ALA A 90 -15.22 11.07 -7.89
N THR A 91 -14.28 11.65 -8.66
CA THR A 91 -13.27 10.85 -9.37
C THR A 91 -12.32 10.15 -8.40
N ARG A 92 -11.84 10.85 -7.36
CA ARG A 92 -10.99 10.26 -6.31
C ARG A 92 -11.68 9.11 -5.59
N LYS A 93 -12.96 9.27 -5.26
CA LYS A 93 -13.79 8.23 -4.64
C LYS A 93 -13.95 7.01 -5.55
N SER A 94 -14.21 7.23 -6.84
CA SER A 94 -14.28 6.15 -7.84
C SER A 94 -12.95 5.40 -7.99
N MET A 95 -11.82 6.12 -7.96
CA MET A 95 -10.48 5.53 -7.97
C MET A 95 -10.25 4.64 -6.75
N LEU A 96 -10.55 5.14 -5.55
CA LEU A 96 -10.43 4.35 -4.31
C LEU A 96 -11.32 3.11 -4.35
N LYS A 97 -12.57 3.23 -4.82
CA LYS A 97 -13.48 2.08 -4.95
C LYS A 97 -12.91 1.01 -5.86
N SER A 98 -12.37 1.43 -7.01
CA SER A 98 -11.79 0.52 -8.02
C SER A 98 -10.52 -0.15 -7.49
N ALA A 99 -9.63 0.59 -6.82
CA ALA A 99 -8.45 0.01 -6.21
C ALA A 99 -8.82 -0.99 -5.09
N LEU A 100 -9.78 -0.65 -4.24
CA LEU A 100 -10.25 -1.54 -3.17
C LEU A 100 -10.89 -2.82 -3.73
N ALA A 101 -11.53 -2.76 -4.90
CA ALA A 101 -12.04 -3.95 -5.61
C ALA A 101 -10.90 -4.88 -6.04
N GLY A 102 -9.78 -4.32 -6.52
CA GLY A 102 -8.55 -5.08 -6.79
C GLY A 102 -8.01 -5.74 -5.52
N LEU A 103 -8.00 -5.02 -4.40
CA LEU A 103 -7.50 -5.54 -3.13
C LEU A 103 -8.38 -6.68 -2.59
N ALA A 104 -9.70 -6.52 -2.65
CA ALA A 104 -10.65 -7.56 -2.26
C ALA A 104 -10.47 -8.85 -3.10
N ALA A 105 -10.17 -8.72 -4.40
CA ALA A 105 -9.91 -9.87 -5.26
C ALA A 105 -8.63 -10.63 -4.89
N LEU A 106 -7.58 -9.95 -4.41
CA LEU A 106 -6.39 -10.58 -3.81
C LEU A 106 -6.78 -11.33 -2.52
N HIS A 107 -7.51 -10.65 -1.64
CA HIS A 107 -7.87 -11.17 -0.32
C HIS A 107 -8.78 -12.40 -0.39
N GLU A 108 -9.70 -12.46 -1.37
CA GLU A 108 -10.53 -13.65 -1.64
C GLU A 108 -9.68 -14.89 -1.93
N ARG A 109 -8.48 -14.71 -2.51
CA ARG A 109 -7.51 -15.78 -2.80
C ARG A 109 -6.49 -15.97 -1.67
N ASN A 110 -6.71 -15.36 -0.50
CA ASN A 110 -5.77 -15.32 0.61
C ASN A 110 -4.39 -14.75 0.23
N ILE A 111 -4.34 -13.81 -0.73
CA ILE A 111 -3.11 -13.12 -1.11
C ILE A 111 -3.04 -11.81 -0.34
N ALA A 112 -2.03 -11.65 0.53
CA ALA A 112 -1.69 -10.36 1.10
C ALA A 112 -0.73 -9.61 0.17
N HIS A 113 -1.01 -8.34 -0.11
CA HIS A 113 -0.21 -7.50 -1.00
C HIS A 113 1.09 -7.02 -0.35
N ASN A 114 1.04 -6.70 0.95
CA ASN A 114 2.14 -6.30 1.83
C ASN A 114 2.82 -4.95 1.54
N ASP A 115 2.58 -4.33 0.38
CA ASP A 115 3.07 -2.97 0.07
C ASP A 115 2.02 -2.04 -0.59
N ILE A 116 0.84 -1.92 0.04
CA ILE A 116 -0.18 -0.96 -0.41
C ILE A 116 0.26 0.47 -0.11
N LYS A 117 0.38 1.28 -1.17
CA LYS A 117 0.72 2.70 -1.14
C LYS A 117 0.21 3.37 -2.43
N PRO A 118 0.10 4.72 -2.50
CA PRO A 118 -0.43 5.38 -3.68
C PRO A 118 0.36 5.09 -4.96
N ASN A 119 1.67 4.92 -4.86
CA ASN A 119 2.54 4.59 -6.00
C ASN A 119 2.21 3.23 -6.66
N ASN A 120 1.56 2.33 -5.91
CA ASN A 120 1.21 0.98 -6.37
C ASN A 120 -0.27 0.90 -6.82
N ILE A 121 -0.95 2.05 -6.95
CA ILE A 121 -2.28 2.18 -7.54
C ILE A 121 -2.13 2.95 -8.84
N LEU A 122 -2.18 2.23 -9.95
CA LEU A 122 -1.95 2.78 -11.28
C LEU A 122 -3.25 3.19 -11.94
N LEU A 123 -3.18 4.25 -12.73
CA LEU A 123 -4.30 4.86 -13.42
C LEU A 123 -4.00 4.88 -14.92
N ASP A 124 -4.88 4.27 -15.71
CA ASP A 124 -4.95 4.59 -17.13
C ASP A 124 -5.97 5.72 -17.31
N TYR A 125 -5.67 6.65 -18.21
CA TYR A 125 -6.47 7.84 -18.38
C TYR A 125 -6.39 8.42 -19.79
N GLU A 126 -7.42 9.19 -20.12
CA GLU A 126 -7.47 10.01 -21.31
C GLU A 126 -7.43 11.49 -20.93
N LYS A 127 -6.75 12.30 -21.74
CA LYS A 127 -6.68 13.75 -21.55
C LYS A 127 -7.27 14.45 -22.77
N THR A 128 -8.29 15.26 -22.56
CA THR A 128 -8.92 16.08 -23.60
C THR A 128 -8.88 17.54 -23.16
N GLY A 129 -7.97 18.32 -23.74
CA GLY A 129 -7.69 19.69 -23.30
C GLY A 129 -7.14 19.70 -21.86
N GLU A 130 -7.80 20.42 -20.97
CA GLU A 130 -7.48 20.48 -19.54
C GLU A 130 -8.20 19.39 -18.72
N THR A 131 -9.13 18.65 -19.33
CA THR A 131 -9.91 17.62 -18.64
C THR A 131 -9.18 16.27 -18.71
N PHE A 132 -9.16 15.57 -17.58
CA PHE A 132 -8.60 14.22 -17.44
C PHE A 132 -9.72 13.26 -17.02
N THR A 133 -9.80 12.12 -17.69
CA THR A 133 -10.77 11.05 -17.43
C THR A 133 -10.03 9.77 -17.10
N VAL A 134 -10.22 9.25 -15.87
CA VAL A 134 -9.69 7.93 -15.48
C VAL A 134 -10.50 6.86 -16.21
N THR A 135 -9.83 6.03 -17.01
CA THR A 135 -10.45 4.91 -17.73
C THR A 135 -10.27 3.59 -16.98
N LYS A 136 -9.18 3.46 -16.21
CA LYS A 136 -8.89 2.25 -15.45
C LYS A 136 -8.08 2.54 -14.19
N VAL A 137 -8.34 1.77 -13.13
CA VAL A 137 -7.56 1.78 -11.88
C VAL A 137 -7.19 0.36 -11.50
N GLN A 138 -5.91 0.12 -11.24
CA GLN A 138 -5.39 -1.19 -10.91
C GLN A 138 -4.36 -1.13 -9.79
N ILE A 139 -4.41 -2.08 -8.85
CA ILE A 139 -3.30 -2.33 -7.93
C ILE A 139 -2.19 -3.07 -8.69
N SER A 140 -0.94 -2.69 -8.44
CA SER A 140 0.27 -3.24 -9.07
C SER A 140 1.33 -3.57 -8.02
N ASP A 141 2.48 -4.08 -8.47
CA ASP A 141 3.65 -4.36 -7.62
C ASP A 141 3.41 -5.48 -6.60
N LEU A 142 3.09 -6.66 -7.13
CA LEU A 142 2.80 -7.88 -6.36
C LEU A 142 4.07 -8.60 -5.89
N GLU A 143 5.25 -7.97 -5.97
CA GLU A 143 6.52 -8.62 -5.63
C GLU A 143 6.63 -9.01 -4.16
N ASP A 144 6.09 -8.18 -3.26
CA ASP A 144 6.01 -8.48 -1.83
C ASP A 144 4.76 -9.31 -1.48
N SER A 145 3.95 -9.71 -2.47
CA SER A 145 2.70 -10.43 -2.23
C SER A 145 2.92 -11.87 -1.81
N VAL A 146 2.18 -12.28 -0.78
CA VAL A 146 2.28 -13.62 -0.18
C VAL A 146 0.93 -14.32 -0.20
N ILE A 147 0.88 -15.53 -0.76
CA ILE A 147 -0.25 -16.45 -0.55
C ILE A 147 -0.16 -16.96 0.89
N LEU A 148 -1.15 -16.61 1.70
CA LEU A 148 -1.24 -17.03 3.10
C LEU A 148 -2.01 -18.36 3.17
N PRO A 149 -1.41 -19.42 3.73
CA PRO A 149 -2.18 -20.60 4.07
C PRO A 149 -3.30 -20.23 5.07
N PRO A 150 -4.44 -20.94 5.06
CA PRO A 150 -5.55 -20.63 5.95
C PRO A 150 -5.13 -20.52 7.42
N GLY A 151 -5.49 -19.41 8.07
CA GLY A 151 -5.16 -19.14 9.47
C GLY A 151 -3.67 -18.89 9.75
N LYS A 152 -2.83 -18.75 8.72
CA LYS A 152 -1.42 -18.39 8.85
C LYS A 152 -1.20 -16.92 8.53
N TYR A 153 -0.11 -16.41 9.09
CA TYR A 153 0.31 -15.02 8.99
C TYR A 153 1.79 -14.99 8.66
N LEU A 154 2.22 -13.98 7.90
CA LEU A 154 3.62 -13.67 7.71
C LEU A 154 4.17 -13.09 9.01
N ARG A 155 5.26 -13.64 9.55
CA ARG A 155 5.88 -13.20 10.81
C ARG A 155 7.33 -12.81 10.58
N GLU A 156 7.90 -12.02 11.48
CA GLU A 156 9.32 -11.62 11.51
C GLU A 156 9.77 -10.69 10.36
N ALA A 157 9.04 -10.66 9.24
CA ALA A 157 9.21 -9.70 8.16
C ALA A 157 8.77 -8.28 8.57
N LEU A 158 9.40 -7.27 7.96
CA LEU A 158 8.97 -5.87 8.07
C LEU A 158 8.54 -5.41 6.68
N CYS A 159 7.27 -5.65 6.36
CA CYS A 159 6.73 -5.41 5.02
C CYS A 159 6.24 -3.96 4.83
N GLY A 160 6.15 -3.55 3.57
CA GLY A 160 5.54 -2.30 3.16
C GLY A 160 6.37 -1.05 3.42
N ASN A 161 6.02 0.04 2.77
CA ASN A 161 6.67 1.34 2.99
C ASN A 161 6.32 1.95 4.38
N GLN A 162 7.32 2.53 5.05
CA GLN A 162 7.24 3.05 6.42
C GLN A 162 6.04 3.99 6.71
N LEU A 163 5.62 4.78 5.72
CA LEU A 163 4.55 5.79 5.87
C LEU A 163 3.14 5.23 5.64
N TRP A 164 3.03 3.98 5.19
CA TRP A 164 1.75 3.32 4.90
C TRP A 164 1.57 2.04 5.71
N ARG A 165 2.64 1.55 6.33
CA ARG A 165 2.73 0.28 7.06
C ARG A 165 1.78 0.22 8.26
N SER A 166 1.19 -0.95 8.49
CA SER A 166 0.35 -1.25 9.65
C SER A 166 1.14 -1.38 10.97
N PRO A 167 0.49 -1.20 12.14
CA PRO A 167 1.20 -1.24 13.42
C PRO A 167 1.74 -2.64 13.78
N GLU A 168 1.01 -3.70 13.44
CA GLU A 168 1.46 -5.08 13.63
C GLU A 168 2.66 -5.44 12.75
N SER A 169 2.77 -4.83 11.56
CA SER A 169 3.94 -4.98 10.68
C SER A 169 5.17 -4.27 11.25
N TRP A 170 5.03 -3.06 11.80
CA TRP A 170 6.11 -2.41 12.55
C TRP A 170 6.63 -3.26 13.70
N ALA A 171 5.73 -3.97 14.38
CA ALA A 171 6.06 -4.90 15.44
C ALA A 171 6.63 -6.25 14.96
N ARG A 172 6.73 -6.47 13.64
CA ARG A 172 7.08 -7.77 13.03
C ARG A 172 6.21 -8.93 13.53
N ALA A 173 4.99 -8.61 13.94
CA ALA A 173 4.01 -9.58 14.40
C ALA A 173 3.33 -10.26 13.19
N GLY A 174 2.28 -11.05 13.45
CA GLY A 174 1.51 -11.69 12.39
C GLY A 174 0.90 -10.65 11.45
N GLN A 175 1.35 -10.65 10.20
CA GLN A 175 0.87 -9.82 9.10
C GLN A 175 0.00 -10.66 8.18
N GLY A 176 -1.09 -10.07 7.69
CA GLY A 176 -2.04 -10.74 6.83
C GLY A 176 -2.74 -9.75 5.90
N THR A 177 -3.84 -10.18 5.28
CA THR A 177 -4.68 -9.31 4.44
C THR A 177 -5.20 -8.09 5.21
N GLN A 178 -5.35 -8.20 6.53
CA GLN A 178 -5.73 -7.09 7.39
C GLN A 178 -4.68 -5.97 7.37
N SER A 179 -3.40 -6.28 7.24
CA SER A 179 -2.32 -5.28 7.13
C SER A 179 -2.54 -4.37 5.92
N ASP A 180 -2.93 -4.96 4.77
CA ASP A 180 -3.24 -4.20 3.55
C ASP A 180 -4.44 -3.28 3.74
N VAL A 181 -5.47 -3.72 4.46
CA VAL A 181 -6.67 -2.89 4.72
C VAL A 181 -6.29 -1.64 5.52
N PHE A 182 -5.41 -1.77 6.51
CA PHE A 182 -4.91 -0.63 7.26
C PHE A 182 -4.17 0.34 6.34
N SER A 183 -3.22 -0.16 5.57
CA SER A 183 -2.46 0.64 4.60
C SER A 183 -3.37 1.33 3.59
N PHE A 184 -4.41 0.64 3.12
CA PHE A 184 -5.41 1.22 2.22
C PHE A 184 -6.25 2.32 2.89
N GLY A 185 -6.57 2.19 4.18
CA GLY A 185 -7.21 3.25 4.96
C GLY A 185 -6.34 4.53 5.01
N VAL A 186 -5.03 4.37 5.18
CA VAL A 186 -4.07 5.50 5.12
C VAL A 186 -4.02 6.12 3.72
N VAL A 187 -4.03 5.29 2.65
CA VAL A 187 -4.14 5.75 1.25
C VAL A 187 -5.42 6.55 1.03
N CYS A 188 -6.56 6.11 1.57
CA CYS A 188 -7.82 6.84 1.47
C CYS A 188 -7.69 8.26 2.01
N ILE A 189 -7.10 8.42 3.22
CA ILE A 189 -6.90 9.74 3.82
C ILE A 189 -6.02 10.60 2.92
N PHE A 190 -4.91 10.07 2.41
CA PHE A 190 -4.01 10.80 1.52
C PHE A 190 -4.74 11.26 0.26
N VAL A 191 -5.45 10.36 -0.43
CA VAL A 191 -6.15 10.68 -1.68
C VAL A 191 -7.24 11.73 -1.45
N MET A 192 -8.06 11.60 -0.41
CA MET A 192 -9.20 12.51 -0.21
C MET A 192 -8.82 13.84 0.44
N LEU A 193 -7.86 13.86 1.36
CA LEU A 193 -7.49 15.05 2.13
C LEU A 193 -6.16 15.68 1.71
N ASN A 194 -5.42 15.06 0.78
CA ASN A 194 -4.04 15.42 0.45
C ASN A 194 -3.13 15.48 1.70
N ASN A 195 -3.45 14.64 2.70
CA ASN A 195 -2.76 14.61 3.98
C ASN A 195 -2.08 13.26 4.17
N MET A 196 -0.76 13.26 4.13
CA MET A 196 0.04 12.09 4.50
C MET A 196 0.11 12.03 6.03
N VAL A 197 -0.86 11.38 6.66
CA VAL A 197 -1.08 11.44 8.12
C VAL A 197 0.12 11.01 8.95
N PHE A 198 0.94 10.10 8.43
CA PHE A 198 2.17 9.64 9.08
C PHE A 198 3.43 10.40 8.68
N ARG A 199 3.29 11.51 7.95
CA ARG A 199 4.43 12.34 7.57
C ARG A 199 5.20 12.82 8.79
N VAL A 200 6.50 12.67 8.68
CA VAL A 200 7.58 13.04 9.59
C VAL A 200 8.67 13.70 8.76
N CYS A 201 9.57 14.46 9.37
CA CYS A 201 10.69 15.02 8.62
C CYS A 201 11.73 13.94 8.28
N ASP A 202 12.53 14.16 7.24
CA ASP A 202 13.49 13.15 6.78
C ASP A 202 14.50 12.76 7.86
N SER A 203 14.85 13.70 8.75
CA SER A 203 15.70 13.44 9.92
C SER A 203 15.06 12.53 10.96
N GLU A 204 13.73 12.44 11.03
CA GLU A 204 12.99 11.49 11.88
C GLU A 204 12.80 10.11 11.20
N LEU A 205 12.86 10.05 9.87
CA LEU A 205 12.75 8.80 9.09
C LEU A 205 14.06 8.05 8.94
N ALA A 206 15.17 8.77 8.81
CA ALA A 206 16.49 8.18 8.58
C ALA A 206 16.99 7.26 9.72
N PRO A 207 16.75 7.55 11.00
CA PRO A 207 17.19 6.71 12.10
C PRO A 207 16.50 5.32 12.14
N SER A 208 17.19 4.35 12.74
CA SER A 208 16.66 2.99 12.98
C SER A 208 15.47 2.97 13.95
N ASP A 209 15.31 4.03 14.75
CA ASP A 209 14.22 4.19 15.71
C ASP A 209 13.04 5.02 15.17
N SER A 210 13.00 5.29 13.86
CA SER A 210 11.91 6.01 13.17
C SER A 210 10.51 5.48 13.48
N TRP A 211 10.41 4.18 13.81
CA TRP A 211 9.19 3.52 14.27
C TRP A 211 8.49 4.28 15.40
N ARG A 212 9.21 4.96 16.31
CA ARG A 212 8.61 5.67 17.45
C ARG A 212 7.73 6.83 17.03
N TYR A 213 8.19 7.60 16.03
CA TYR A 213 7.46 8.76 15.52
C TYR A 213 6.21 8.35 14.73
N ILE A 214 6.32 7.24 14.00
CA ILE A 214 5.24 6.70 13.19
C ILE A 214 4.19 6.00 14.06
N LEU A 215 4.60 5.08 14.95
CA LEU A 215 3.70 4.38 15.85
C LEU A 215 3.04 5.32 16.86
N ARG A 216 3.71 6.39 17.29
CA ARG A 216 3.04 7.42 18.10
C ARG A 216 1.89 8.07 17.34
N ARG A 217 2.04 8.35 16.03
CA ARG A 217 0.93 8.85 15.21
C ARG A 217 -0.18 7.81 15.03
N HIS A 218 0.15 6.52 14.91
CA HIS A 218 -0.85 5.45 14.90
C HIS A 218 -1.73 5.50 16.15
N ILE A 219 -1.11 5.57 17.34
CA ILE A 219 -1.83 5.65 18.62
C ILE A 219 -2.65 6.95 18.70
N SER A 220 -2.07 8.08 18.28
CA SER A 220 -2.73 9.39 18.33
C SER A 220 -4.00 9.43 17.48
N PHE A 221 -3.97 8.87 16.27
CA PHE A 221 -5.08 8.96 15.32
C PHE A 221 -6.07 7.79 15.43
N PHE A 222 -5.60 6.59 15.76
CA PHE A 222 -6.41 5.37 15.65
C PHE A 222 -6.40 4.48 16.90
N GLY A 223 -5.68 4.87 17.95
CA GLY A 223 -5.56 4.12 19.20
C GLY A 223 -6.75 4.24 20.14
N GLU A 224 -7.93 3.85 19.67
CA GLU A 224 -9.08 3.61 20.55
C GLU A 224 -8.80 2.42 21.49
N GLU A 225 -9.39 2.45 22.69
CA GLU A 225 -8.99 1.57 23.80
C GLU A 225 -9.03 0.08 23.44
N ASP A 226 -10.18 -0.41 22.97
CA ASP A 226 -10.34 -1.82 22.57
C ASP A 226 -9.38 -2.21 21.44
N GLY A 227 -9.23 -1.34 20.44
CA GLY A 227 -8.32 -1.57 19.30
C GLY A 227 -6.86 -1.63 19.73
N PHE A 228 -6.46 -0.77 20.67
CA PHE A 228 -5.09 -0.76 21.17
C PHE A 228 -4.81 -1.99 22.04
N GLN A 229 -5.74 -2.40 22.90
CA GLN A 229 -5.59 -3.63 23.70
C GLN A 229 -5.53 -4.88 22.81
N GLY A 230 -6.40 -4.96 21.79
CA GLY A 230 -6.37 -6.05 20.82
C GLY A 230 -5.04 -6.13 20.05
N LEU A 231 -4.46 -4.98 19.66
CA LEU A 231 -3.12 -4.93 19.06
C LEU A 231 -2.04 -5.48 20.02
N LEU A 232 -2.06 -5.10 21.30
CA LEU A 232 -1.10 -5.59 22.29
C LEU A 232 -1.18 -7.11 22.48
N GLN A 233 -2.41 -7.66 22.49
CA GLN A 233 -2.66 -9.10 22.55
C GLN A 233 -2.16 -9.80 21.28
N TRP A 234 -2.44 -9.22 20.11
CA TRP A 234 -1.98 -9.74 18.81
C TRP A 234 -0.46 -9.82 18.71
N ILE A 235 0.24 -8.79 19.19
CA ILE A 235 1.70 -8.71 19.22
C ILE A 235 2.29 -9.69 20.24
N GLY A 236 1.66 -9.82 21.41
CA GLY A 236 2.08 -10.68 22.52
C GLY A 236 3.19 -10.07 23.39
N GLU A 237 3.11 -10.33 24.69
CA GLU A 237 3.96 -9.71 25.73
C GLU A 237 5.48 -9.93 25.54
N LYS A 238 5.86 -11.03 24.90
CA LYS A 238 7.28 -11.36 24.65
C LYS A 238 7.91 -10.49 23.55
N ASN A 239 7.10 -9.84 22.72
CA ASN A 239 7.60 -8.99 21.65
C ASN A 239 8.00 -7.62 22.24
N PRO A 240 9.21 -7.09 21.97
CA PRO A 240 9.65 -5.79 22.49
C PRO A 240 8.69 -4.63 22.19
N PHE A 241 8.00 -4.69 21.05
CA PHE A 241 7.03 -3.66 20.66
C PHE A 241 5.81 -3.60 21.57
N HIS A 242 5.46 -4.69 22.28
CA HIS A 242 4.38 -4.66 23.27
C HIS A 242 4.66 -3.58 24.34
N LYS A 243 5.87 -3.60 24.92
CA LYS A 243 6.27 -2.59 25.90
C LYS A 243 6.44 -1.20 25.28
N HIS A 244 7.08 -1.11 24.11
CA HIS A 244 7.29 0.17 23.44
C HIS A 244 5.98 0.89 23.11
N LEU A 245 4.93 0.15 22.70
CA LEU A 245 3.63 0.73 22.42
C LEU A 245 2.95 1.29 23.68
N ILE A 246 3.03 0.58 24.80
CA ILE A 246 2.52 1.07 26.10
C ILE A 246 3.27 2.33 26.52
N GLU A 247 4.60 2.32 26.44
CA GLU A 247 5.44 3.48 26.76
C GLU A 247 5.08 4.67 25.88
N LEU A 248 4.91 4.48 24.56
CA LEU A 248 4.48 5.52 23.64
C LEU A 248 3.08 6.06 23.97
N ALA A 249 2.12 5.19 24.28
CA ALA A 249 0.78 5.59 24.68
C ALA A 249 0.79 6.43 25.98
N GLY A 250 1.70 6.10 26.92
CA GLY A 250 1.91 6.87 28.14
C GLY A 250 2.50 8.28 27.93
N THR A 251 3.00 8.59 26.73
CA THR A 251 3.55 9.94 26.44
C THR A 251 2.49 10.99 26.12
N PHE A 252 1.23 10.60 25.93
CA PHE A 252 0.14 11.57 25.71
C PHE A 252 -0.33 12.16 27.04
N GLY A 253 -0.63 13.46 27.04
CA GLY A 253 -1.10 14.17 28.24
C GLY A 253 -1.78 15.48 27.88
N ALA A 254 -2.11 16.30 28.89
CA ALA A 254 -2.83 17.56 28.65
C ALA A 254 -2.08 18.53 27.71
N ALA A 255 -0.75 18.55 27.76
CA ALA A 255 0.09 19.40 26.91
C ALA A 255 0.21 18.88 25.47
N GLU A 256 0.11 17.56 25.28
CA GLU A 256 0.19 16.92 23.97
C GLU A 256 -0.85 15.80 23.87
N PRO A 257 -2.13 16.15 23.69
CA PRO A 257 -3.21 15.17 23.63
C PRO A 257 -3.19 14.37 22.33
N ARG A 258 -3.80 13.18 22.37
CA ARG A 258 -4.13 12.42 21.15
C ARG A 258 -5.05 13.26 20.26
N LYS A 259 -5.05 12.97 18.96
CA LYS A 259 -5.89 13.66 17.96
C LYS A 259 -6.73 12.65 17.16
N PRO A 260 -7.65 11.90 17.79
CA PRO A 260 -8.31 10.77 17.15
C PRO A 260 -8.96 11.15 15.83
N PHE A 261 -8.77 10.35 14.79
CA PHE A 261 -9.33 10.62 13.46
C PHE A 261 -10.86 10.70 13.49
N ALA A 262 -11.50 9.94 14.39
CA ALA A 262 -12.94 10.00 14.62
C ALA A 262 -13.46 11.40 15.01
N THR A 263 -12.61 12.26 15.61
CA THR A 263 -12.99 13.62 16.04
C THR A 263 -12.67 14.69 14.99
N TRP A 264 -12.26 14.32 13.78
CA TRP A 264 -11.96 15.28 12.71
C TRP A 264 -13.26 15.75 12.07
N HIS A 265 -14.00 16.62 12.76
CA HIS A 265 -15.35 17.09 12.35
C HIS A 265 -15.40 17.76 10.97
N PHE A 266 -14.25 18.26 10.49
CA PHE A 266 -14.09 18.82 9.14
C PHE A 266 -14.04 17.76 8.04
N VAL A 267 -14.09 16.48 8.37
CA VAL A 267 -14.10 15.37 7.41
C VAL A 267 -15.53 14.85 7.24
N ASP A 268 -15.92 14.35 6.07
CA ASP A 268 -17.21 13.68 5.90
C ASP A 268 -17.41 12.54 6.92
N ALA A 269 -18.62 12.45 7.49
CA ALA A 269 -18.91 11.47 8.55
C ALA A 269 -18.88 10.03 8.05
N GLY A 270 -19.39 9.77 6.84
CA GLY A 270 -19.33 8.45 6.22
C GLY A 270 -17.89 8.04 5.90
N PHE A 271 -17.07 8.98 5.45
CA PHE A 271 -15.65 8.75 5.21
C PHE A 271 -14.90 8.47 6.52
N ARG A 272 -15.20 9.21 7.60
CA ARG A 272 -14.61 8.94 8.92
C ARG A 272 -14.93 7.54 9.41
N ASP A 273 -16.18 7.09 9.29
CA ASP A 273 -16.60 5.75 9.71
C ASP A 273 -15.88 4.66 8.90
N LEU A 274 -15.87 4.78 7.57
CA LEU A 274 -15.16 3.84 6.69
C LEU A 274 -13.68 3.72 7.06
N VAL A 275 -12.96 4.84 7.10
CA VAL A 275 -11.52 4.84 7.38
C VAL A 275 -11.26 4.34 8.80
N GLY A 276 -12.04 4.78 9.79
CA GLY A 276 -11.90 4.33 11.18
C GLY A 276 -12.02 2.82 11.32
N ARG A 277 -12.95 2.20 10.59
CA ARG A 277 -13.13 0.75 10.49
C ARG A 277 -11.96 0.02 9.80
N MET A 278 -11.32 0.67 8.82
CA MET A 278 -10.15 0.13 8.12
C MET A 278 -8.85 0.29 8.93
N THR A 279 -8.76 1.29 9.80
CA THR A 279 -7.54 1.63 10.56
C THR A 279 -7.59 1.23 12.04
N VAL A 280 -8.53 0.37 12.43
CA VAL A 280 -8.53 -0.22 13.77
C VAL A 280 -7.17 -0.87 14.05
N LEU A 281 -6.57 -0.55 15.20
CA LEU A 281 -5.22 -1.03 15.52
C LEU A 281 -5.18 -2.55 15.70
N ASP A 282 -6.22 -3.15 16.29
CA ASP A 282 -6.38 -4.60 16.35
C ASP A 282 -6.68 -5.16 14.94
N PRO A 283 -5.79 -5.98 14.37
CA PRO A 283 -6.03 -6.60 13.07
C PRO A 283 -7.30 -7.46 13.04
N ALA A 284 -7.68 -8.10 14.15
CA ALA A 284 -8.83 -9.00 14.22
C ALA A 284 -10.18 -8.29 14.19
N MET A 285 -10.24 -7.03 14.64
CA MET A 285 -11.46 -6.20 14.61
C MET A 285 -11.59 -5.34 13.35
N ARG A 286 -10.53 -5.31 12.52
CA ARG A 286 -10.49 -4.51 11.30
C ARG A 286 -11.45 -5.10 10.27
N ILE A 287 -12.18 -4.24 9.56
CA ILE A 287 -13.07 -4.72 8.50
C ILE A 287 -12.26 -5.32 7.36
N THR A 288 -12.85 -6.22 6.59
CA THR A 288 -12.23 -6.77 5.38
C THR A 288 -12.33 -5.81 4.20
N ALA A 289 -11.50 -5.98 3.17
CA ALA A 289 -11.61 -5.20 1.93
C ALA A 289 -12.99 -5.38 1.26
N ALA A 290 -13.59 -6.58 1.33
CA ALA A 290 -14.93 -6.85 0.81
C ALA A 290 -16.00 -6.06 1.57
N GLN A 291 -15.98 -6.09 2.91
CA GLN A 291 -16.89 -5.28 3.73
C GLN A 291 -16.70 -3.77 3.51
N ALA A 292 -15.45 -3.33 3.30
CA ALA A 292 -15.15 -1.94 3.00
C ALA A 292 -15.76 -1.49 1.66
N LEU A 293 -15.83 -2.36 0.65
CA LEU A 293 -16.47 -2.07 -0.65
C LEU A 293 -17.98 -1.87 -0.54
N GLU A 294 -18.61 -2.60 0.37
CA GLU A 294 -20.05 -2.54 0.64
C GLU A 294 -20.43 -1.34 1.52
N HIS A 295 -19.45 -0.59 2.02
CA HIS A 295 -19.69 0.53 2.91
C HIS A 295 -20.53 1.63 2.21
N PRO A 296 -21.56 2.20 2.88
CA PRO A 296 -22.46 3.20 2.29
C PRO A 296 -21.75 4.40 1.67
N TRP A 297 -20.60 4.78 2.24
CA TRP A 297 -19.78 5.84 1.68
C TRP A 297 -19.52 5.63 0.19
N PHE A 298 -19.19 4.42 -0.29
CA PHE A 298 -18.96 4.15 -1.72
C PHE A 298 -20.24 4.08 -2.58
N ALA A 299 -21.42 4.04 -1.98
CA ALA A 299 -22.72 4.02 -2.67
C ALA A 299 -23.31 5.42 -2.87
N GLU A 300 -22.91 6.40 -2.05
CA GLU A 300 -23.41 7.77 -2.17
C GLU A 300 -22.92 8.45 -3.46
N SER A 301 -23.85 8.67 -4.38
CA SER A 301 -23.67 9.45 -5.61
C SER A 301 -23.79 10.94 -5.30
N GLY A 302 -22.72 11.55 -4.79
CA GLY A 302 -22.73 12.98 -4.51
C GLY A 302 -21.34 13.56 -4.46
N ASP A 303 -21.21 14.77 -5.02
CA ASP A 303 -20.05 15.65 -4.87
C ASP A 303 -20.08 16.39 -3.52
N LYS A 304 -20.76 15.81 -2.51
CA LYS A 304 -20.67 16.26 -1.12
C LYS A 304 -19.19 16.14 -0.77
N GLY A 305 -18.55 17.29 -0.58
CA GLY A 305 -17.12 17.36 -0.31
C GLY A 305 -16.72 16.42 0.82
N VAL A 306 -15.48 15.92 0.78
CA VAL A 306 -14.91 15.22 1.95
C VAL A 306 -14.52 16.20 3.05
N LEU A 307 -14.60 17.50 2.75
CA LEU A 307 -14.40 18.65 3.63
C LEU A 307 -15.69 19.46 3.73
#